data_AF-A0A8S2Y6Y1-F1
#
_entry.id   AF-A0A8S2Y6Y1-F1
#
_cell.length_a   1.000
_cell.length_b   1.000
_cell.length_c   1.000
_cell.angle_alpha   90.00
_cell.angle_beta   90.00
_cell.angle_gamma   90.00
#
_symmetry.space_group_name_H-M   'P 1'
#
loop_
_entity.id
_entity.type
_entity.pdbx_description
1 polymer ?
#
loop_
_entity_poly.entity_id
_entity_poly.type
_entity_poly.pdbx_seq_one_letter_code
_entity_poly.pdbx_strand_id
1 'polypeptide(L)'
;DFDAPHKQKRRLCDNDEQEENDLLQIVFWLLRVGEYSKAKNLCKSTGYHWLAAILCANELYHDENYYCSESSKIIYPVEGNQRRIQWIETMYQLCAD
;
A
#
# COMPACT_ATOMS: atom_id res chain seq x y z
N ASP A 1 -6.30 5.39 -13.45
CA ASP A 1 -4.92 5.57 -12.95
C ASP A 1 -4.97 6.63 -11.87
N PHE A 2 -4.44 6.35 -10.68
CA PHE A 2 -4.61 7.24 -9.52
C PHE A 2 -3.79 8.54 -9.68
N ASP A 3 -2.72 8.50 -10.47
CA ASP A 3 -1.86 9.65 -10.77
C ASP A 3 -2.34 10.49 -11.97
N ALA A 4 -3.46 10.13 -12.61
CA ALA A 4 -3.99 10.84 -13.78
C ALA A 4 -4.30 12.32 -13.50
N PRO A 5 -4.90 12.71 -12.35
CA PRO A 5 -5.10 14.11 -11.99
C PRO A 5 -3.78 14.91 -12.02
N HIS A 6 -2.71 14.34 -11.44
CA HIS A 6 -1.38 14.93 -11.42
C HIS A 6 -0.79 15.06 -12.84
N LYS A 7 -0.79 13.96 -13.62
CA LYS A 7 -0.26 13.94 -15.00
C LYS A 7 -0.97 14.94 -15.92
N GLN A 8 -2.29 15.06 -15.79
CA GLN A 8 -3.12 15.89 -16.66
C GLN A 8 -3.31 17.32 -16.14
N LYS A 9 -2.82 17.63 -14.93
CA LYS A 9 -3.04 18.90 -14.23
C LYS A 9 -4.53 19.25 -14.14
N ARG A 10 -5.35 18.24 -13.82
CA ARG A 10 -6.80 18.36 -13.64
C ARG A 10 -7.16 17.92 -12.24
N ARG A 11 -8.22 18.52 -11.70
CA ARG A 11 -8.79 18.10 -10.42
C ARG A 11 -9.83 17.00 -10.62
N LEU A 12 -10.09 16.26 -9.55
CA LEU A 12 -11.25 15.40 -9.47
C LEU A 12 -12.50 16.30 -9.28
N CYS A 13 -13.69 15.70 -9.33
CA CYS A 13 -14.88 16.47 -8.94
C CYS A 13 -14.92 16.63 -7.41
N ASP A 14 -15.56 17.69 -6.93
CA ASP A 14 -15.55 18.05 -5.50
C ASP A 14 -16.01 16.89 -4.58
N ASN A 15 -16.99 16.10 -5.03
CA ASN A 15 -17.48 14.94 -4.28
C ASN A 15 -16.42 13.84 -4.16
N ASP A 16 -15.72 13.53 -5.26
CA ASP A 16 -14.67 12.51 -5.26
C ASP A 16 -13.46 12.95 -4.41
N GLU A 17 -13.09 14.24 -4.46
CA GLU A 17 -12.02 14.78 -3.61
C GLU A 17 -12.38 14.67 -2.13
N GLN A 18 -13.64 14.93 -1.76
CA GLN A 18 -14.07 14.83 -0.38
C GLN A 18 -14.07 13.39 0.12
N GLU A 19 -14.59 12.46 -0.67
CA GLU A 19 -14.58 11.02 -0.36
C GLU A 19 -13.15 10.49 -0.17
N GLU A 20 -12.22 10.89 -1.04
CA GLU A 20 -10.81 10.51 -0.95
C GLU A 20 -10.17 11.09 0.34
N ASN A 21 -10.43 12.35 0.66
CA ASN A 21 -9.91 13.00 1.87
C ASN A 21 -10.40 12.32 3.15
N ASP A 22 -11.69 12.00 3.23
CA ASP A 22 -12.28 11.33 4.39
C ASP A 22 -11.68 9.93 4.57
N LEU A 23 -11.51 9.17 3.48
CA LEU A 23 -10.85 7.88 3.50
C LEU A 23 -9.41 7.99 4.01
N LEU A 24 -8.62 8.93 3.47
CA LEU A 24 -7.23 9.12 3.83
C LEU A 24 -7.07 9.50 5.32
N GLN A 25 -7.98 10.29 5.89
CA GLN A 25 -7.98 10.60 7.32
C GLN A 25 -8.18 9.35 8.19
N ILE A 26 -9.15 8.49 7.83
CA ILE A 26 -9.41 7.25 8.55
C ILE A 26 -8.22 6.31 8.44
N VAL A 27 -7.66 6.15 7.24
CA VAL A 27 -6.46 5.34 7.00
C VAL A 27 -5.29 5.85 7.84
N PHE A 28 -5.04 7.17 7.84
CA PHE A 28 -3.98 7.77 8.64
C PHE A 28 -4.17 7.49 10.13
N TRP A 29 -5.39 7.64 10.65
CA TRP A 29 -5.70 7.32 12.04
C TRP A 29 -5.43 5.83 12.38
N LEU A 30 -5.87 4.90 11.52
CA LEU A 30 -5.61 3.47 11.69
C LEU A 30 -4.11 3.16 11.71
N LEU A 31 -3.32 3.78 10.83
CA LEU A 31 -1.87 3.61 10.80
C LEU A 31 -1.21 4.11 12.09
N ARG A 32 -1.68 5.24 12.65
CA ARG A 32 -1.15 5.81 13.90
C ARG A 32 -1.44 4.96 15.14
N VAL A 33 -2.56 4.24 15.15
CA VAL A 33 -2.93 3.30 16.22
C VAL A 33 -2.23 1.93 16.05
N GLY A 34 -1.61 1.67 14.89
CA GLY A 34 -0.93 0.41 14.58
C GLY A 34 -1.84 -0.65 13.94
N GLU A 35 -3.03 -0.25 13.49
CA GLU A 35 -4.05 -1.12 12.90
C GLU A 35 -3.86 -1.28 11.37
N TYR A 36 -2.67 -1.72 10.96
CA TYR A 36 -2.27 -1.84 9.55
C TYR A 36 -3.18 -2.77 8.73
N SER A 37 -3.61 -3.89 9.31
CA SER A 37 -4.50 -4.84 8.64
C SER A 37 -5.87 -4.24 8.35
N LYS A 38 -6.43 -3.46 9.30
CA LYS A 38 -7.70 -2.75 9.10
C LYS A 38 -7.57 -1.68 8.03
N ALA A 39 -6.47 -0.91 8.05
CA ALA A 39 -6.20 0.11 7.03
C ALA A 39 -6.14 -0.50 5.62
N LYS A 40 -5.39 -1.60 5.44
CA LYS A 40 -5.30 -2.34 4.18
C LYS A 40 -6.66 -2.86 3.71
N ASN A 41 -7.43 -3.46 4.61
CA ASN A 41 -8.74 -4.02 4.28
C ASN A 41 -9.75 -2.93 3.92
N LEU A 42 -9.73 -1.79 4.62
CA LEU A 42 -10.56 -0.64 4.30
C LEU A 42 -10.30 -0.16 2.87
N CYS A 43 -9.02 0.07 2.52
CA CYS A 43 -8.61 0.48 1.18
C CYS A 43 -9.06 -0.53 0.09
N LYS A 44 -8.99 -1.83 0.38
CA LYS A 44 -9.47 -2.87 -0.54
C LYS A 44 -10.99 -2.83 -0.71
N SER A 45 -11.74 -2.67 0.38
CA SER A 45 -13.21 -2.64 0.35
C SER A 45 -13.78 -1.39 -0.33
N THR A 46 -13.07 -0.26 -0.26
CA THR A 46 -13.48 1.00 -0.88
C THR A 46 -13.00 1.16 -2.32
N GLY A 47 -12.28 0.16 -2.87
CA GLY A 47 -11.76 0.19 -4.25
C GLY A 47 -10.43 0.92 -4.44
N TYR A 48 -9.84 1.45 -3.36
CA TYR A 48 -8.51 2.10 -3.35
C TYR A 48 -7.39 1.06 -3.27
N HIS A 49 -7.39 0.12 -4.22
CA HIS A 49 -6.41 -0.98 -4.28
C HIS A 49 -4.97 -0.49 -4.41
N TRP A 50 -4.76 0.66 -5.06
CA TRP A 50 -3.45 1.29 -5.19
C TRP A 50 -2.89 1.71 -3.81
N LEU A 51 -3.74 2.26 -2.94
CA LEU A 51 -3.35 2.64 -1.58
C LEU A 51 -3.10 1.40 -0.73
N ALA A 52 -3.92 0.36 -0.88
CA ALA A 52 -3.67 -0.93 -0.22
C ALA A 52 -2.29 -1.51 -0.63
N ALA A 53 -1.92 -1.41 -1.91
CA ALA A 53 -0.63 -1.87 -2.40
C ALA A 53 0.54 -1.07 -1.82
N ILE A 54 0.40 0.27 -1.71
CA ILE A 54 1.37 1.15 -1.03
C ILE A 54 1.60 0.69 0.41
N LEU A 55 0.53 0.38 1.14
CA LEU A 55 0.61 -0.06 2.53
C LEU A 55 1.29 -1.44 2.68
N CYS A 56 1.09 -2.36 1.74
CA CYS A 56 1.76 -3.68 1.75
C CYS A 56 3.25 -3.58 1.44
N ALA A 57 3.68 -2.63 0.60
CA ALA A 57 5.05 -2.56 0.10
C ALA A 57 6.11 -2.20 1.16
N ASN A 58 5.70 -1.84 2.38
CA ASN A 58 6.58 -1.64 3.53
C ASN A 58 6.91 -2.95 4.28
N GLU A 59 6.24 -4.06 3.97
CA GLU A 59 6.48 -5.37 4.61
C GLU A 59 7.86 -5.93 4.21
N LEU A 60 8.53 -6.57 5.17
CA LEU A 60 9.83 -7.18 4.94
C LEU A 60 9.68 -8.38 4.00
N TYR A 61 10.59 -8.47 3.04
CA TYR A 61 10.64 -9.61 2.13
C TYR A 61 10.88 -10.91 2.90
N HIS A 62 10.05 -11.91 2.64
CA HIS A 62 10.13 -13.23 3.25
C HIS A 62 9.77 -14.31 2.24
N ASP A 63 10.64 -15.30 2.12
CA ASP A 63 10.45 -16.47 1.25
C ASP A 63 10.74 -17.74 2.05
N GLU A 64 9.67 -18.36 2.55
CA GLU A 64 9.76 -19.62 3.33
C GLU A 64 10.34 -20.77 2.50
N ASN A 65 10.17 -20.75 1.18
CA ASN A 65 10.63 -21.81 0.31
C ASN A 65 12.16 -21.79 0.16
N TYR A 66 12.80 -20.63 0.33
CA TYR A 66 14.25 -20.50 0.29
C TYR A 66 14.92 -21.08 1.55
N TYR A 67 14.28 -20.92 2.71
CA TYR A 67 14.83 -21.36 4.00
C TYR A 67 14.44 -22.79 4.39
N CYS A 68 13.40 -23.36 3.78
CA CYS A 68 12.94 -24.72 4.09
C CYS A 68 13.78 -25.75 3.32
N SER A 69 14.77 -26.35 3.99
CA SER A 69 15.57 -27.44 3.43
C SER A 69 14.75 -28.74 3.38
N GLU A 70 14.17 -29.00 2.21
CA GLU A 70 13.67 -30.31 1.76
C GLU A 70 12.34 -30.84 2.34
N SER A 71 11.52 -31.36 1.41
CA SER A 71 10.42 -32.34 1.54
C SER A 71 8.97 -31.91 1.77
N SER A 72 8.63 -30.61 1.82
CA SER A 72 7.23 -30.18 1.66
C SER A 72 6.85 -29.99 0.19
N LYS A 73 5.83 -30.73 -0.30
CA LYS A 73 5.18 -30.45 -1.62
C LYS A 73 4.39 -29.12 -1.63
N ILE A 74 4.34 -28.43 -0.50
CA ILE A 74 3.60 -27.20 -0.30
C ILE A 74 4.56 -26.05 -0.62
N ILE A 75 4.17 -25.24 -1.61
CA ILE A 75 4.84 -23.99 -1.96
C ILE A 75 4.09 -22.87 -1.22
N TYR A 76 4.83 -22.13 -0.41
CA TYR A 76 4.29 -20.97 0.32
C TYR A 76 4.38 -19.72 -0.54
N PRO A 77 3.44 -18.76 -0.41
CA PRO A 77 3.55 -17.49 -1.11
C PRO A 77 4.77 -16.72 -0.61
N VAL A 78 5.49 -16.10 -1.55
CA VAL A 78 6.54 -15.14 -1.22
C VAL A 78 5.87 -13.82 -0.84
N GLU A 79 6.24 -13.26 0.31
CA GLU A 79 5.62 -12.06 0.87
C GLU A 79 6.62 -10.90 0.99
N GLY A 80 6.08 -9.69 1.13
CA GLY A 80 6.86 -8.46 1.33
C GLY A 80 7.60 -7.95 0.10
N ASN A 81 8.44 -6.94 0.33
CA ASN A 81 9.11 -6.19 -0.73
C ASN A 81 10.64 -6.33 -0.66
N GLN A 82 11.24 -7.00 -1.65
CA GLN A 82 12.69 -7.17 -1.73
C GLN A 82 13.44 -5.84 -1.88
N ARG A 83 12.80 -4.84 -2.49
CA ARG A 83 13.37 -3.51 -2.75
C ARG A 83 12.77 -2.46 -1.79
N ARG A 84 12.58 -2.84 -0.52
CA ARG A 84 12.00 -1.97 0.51
C ARG A 84 12.73 -0.63 0.66
N ILE A 85 14.06 -0.59 0.50
CA ILE A 85 14.84 0.66 0.60
C ILE A 85 14.45 1.62 -0.53
N GLN A 86 14.48 1.17 -1.79
CA GLN A 86 14.08 1.97 -2.94
C GLN A 86 12.63 2.42 -2.84
N TRP A 87 11.76 1.54 -2.33
CA TRP A 87 10.37 1.89 -2.05
C TRP A 87 10.25 3.04 -1.06
N ILE A 88 10.97 2.98 0.06
CA ILE A 88 10.98 4.04 1.07
C ILE A 88 11.50 5.35 0.48
N GLU A 89 12.59 5.31 -0.30
CA GLU A 89 13.14 6.48 -0.99
C GLU A 89 12.12 7.13 -1.93
N THR A 90 11.46 6.32 -2.77
CA THR A 90 10.41 6.80 -3.68
C THR A 90 9.23 7.40 -2.92
N MET A 91 8.80 6.79 -1.81
CA MET A 91 7.71 7.33 -0.99
C MET A 91 8.09 8.65 -0.34
N TYR A 92 9.34 8.80 0.12
CA TYR A 92 9.82 10.09 0.65
C TYR A 92 9.83 11.19 -0.40
N GLN A 93 10.20 10.87 -1.65
CA GLN A 93 10.11 11.82 -2.76
C GLN A 93 8.66 12.20 -3.04
N LEU A 94 7.76 11.21 -3.13
CA LEU A 94 6.33 11.44 -3.36
C LEU A 94 5.69 12.33 -2.27
N CYS A 95 6.11 12.21 -1.01
CA CYS A 95 5.59 13.05 0.08
C CYS A 95 6.15 14.47 0.08
N ALA A 96 7.28 14.71 -0.60
CA ALA A 96 7.91 16.02 -0.70
C ALA A 96 7.40 16.85 -1.89
N ASP A 97 6.83 16.18 -2.90
CA ASP A 97 6.18 16.78 -4.07
C ASP A 97 4.80 17.40 -3.73
#